data_AF-A0A662M4J6-F1
#
_entry.id   AF-A0A662M4J6-F1
#
_cell.length_a   1.000
_cell.length_b   1.000
_cell.length_c   1.000
_cell.angle_alpha   90.00
_cell.angle_beta   90.00
_cell.angle_gamma   90.00
#
_symmetry.space_group_name_H-M   'P 1'
#
loop_
_entity.id
_entity.type
_entity.pdbx_description
1 polymer ?
#
loop_
_entity_poly.entity_id
_entity_poly.type
_entity_poly.pdbx_seq_one_letter_code
_entity_poly.pdbx_strand_id
1 'polypeptide(L)'
;SVHIFQEVTFNASKSFGVVSPIVKYEWNFGDGHTATGRIVTHTYTLPGRYKVTLTVYDSSGLSSTCTMEIYVEFPREILLGALTAIVICSTLVALLAIRKREAQ
;
A
#
# COMPACT_ATOMS: atom_id res chain seq x y z
N SER A 1 0.12 -10.42 -8.67
CA SER A 1 0.85 -9.79 -7.56
C SER A 1 0.58 -8.30 -7.63
N VAL A 2 0.35 -7.66 -6.49
CA VAL A 2 0.38 -6.19 -6.42
C VAL A 2 1.83 -5.80 -6.17
N HIS A 3 2.32 -4.79 -6.88
CA HIS A 3 3.66 -4.28 -6.70
C HIS A 3 3.67 -2.91 -6.06
N ILE A 4 4.77 -2.56 -5.37
CA ILE A 4 4.97 -1.19 -4.92
C ILE A 4 4.93 -0.21 -6.10
N PHE A 5 4.44 1.01 -5.86
CA PHE A 5 4.25 2.06 -6.88
C PHE A 5 3.26 1.69 -8.00
N GLN A 6 2.60 0.54 -7.92
CA GLN A 6 1.47 0.21 -8.79
C GLN A 6 0.19 0.82 -8.23
N GLU A 7 -0.56 1.53 -9.08
CA GLU A 7 -1.90 1.97 -8.73
C GLU A 7 -2.86 0.77 -8.68
N VAL A 8 -3.56 0.60 -7.55
CA VAL A 8 -4.54 -0.45 -7.32
C VAL A 8 -5.93 0.17 -7.23
N THR A 9 -6.87 -0.33 -8.03
CA THR A 9 -8.28 0.09 -7.95
C THR A 9 -9.06 -0.78 -6.98
N PHE A 10 -9.74 -0.14 -6.02
CA PHE A 10 -10.68 -0.76 -5.11
C PHE A 10 -12.11 -0.39 -5.51
N ASN A 11 -12.97 -1.40 -5.68
CA ASN A 11 -14.30 -1.22 -6.26
C ASN A 11 -15.39 -1.85 -5.38
N ALA A 12 -16.20 -1.01 -4.74
CA ALA A 12 -17.35 -1.39 -3.93
C ALA A 12 -18.69 -1.26 -4.69
N SER A 13 -18.68 -1.24 -6.03
CA SER A 13 -19.90 -1.10 -6.84
C SER A 13 -20.91 -2.22 -6.63
N LYS A 14 -20.48 -3.38 -6.12
CA LYS A 14 -21.33 -4.53 -5.79
C LYS A 14 -21.93 -4.47 -4.38
N SER A 15 -21.60 -3.47 -3.57
CA SER A 15 -22.25 -3.27 -2.27
C SER A 15 -23.67 -2.75 -2.46
N PHE A 16 -24.62 -3.31 -1.72
CA PHE A 16 -26.02 -2.89 -1.75
C PHE A 16 -26.58 -2.88 -0.32
N GLY A 17 -27.48 -1.94 -0.05
CA GLY A 17 -28.29 -1.95 1.15
C GLY A 17 -29.64 -2.60 0.84
N VAL A 18 -30.08 -3.52 1.70
CA VAL A 18 -31.32 -4.29 1.49
C VAL A 18 -32.55 -3.43 1.73
N VAL A 19 -32.52 -2.64 2.81
CA VAL A 19 -33.65 -1.82 3.26
C VAL A 19 -33.46 -0.35 2.90
N SER A 20 -32.24 0.17 3.04
CA SER A 20 -31.93 1.57 2.75
C SER A 20 -30.67 1.71 1.90
N PRO A 21 -30.59 2.70 0.99
CA PRO A 21 -29.45 2.83 0.07
C PRO A 21 -28.15 3.20 0.80
N ILE A 22 -27.02 2.73 0.26
CA ILE A 22 -25.70 3.12 0.72
C ILE A 22 -25.42 4.57 0.30
N VAL A 23 -25.01 5.40 1.25
CA VAL A 23 -24.73 6.83 1.05
C VAL A 23 -23.26 7.19 1.25
N LYS A 24 -22.47 6.32 1.89
CA LYS A 24 -21.05 6.57 2.16
C LYS A 24 -20.22 5.30 2.10
N TYR A 25 -18.98 5.46 1.62
CA TYR A 25 -17.96 4.42 1.52
C TYR A 25 -16.67 4.98 2.10
N GLU A 26 -16.09 4.29 3.09
CA GLU A 26 -14.82 4.62 3.71
C GLU A 26 -13.86 3.44 3.57
N TRP A 27 -12.63 3.73 3.15
CA TRP A 27 -11.56 2.76 2.98
C TRP A 27 -10.44 3.05 3.97
N ASN A 28 -9.91 2.01 4.59
CA ASN A 28 -8.63 2.01 5.28
C ASN A 28 -7.73 0.99 4.58
N PHE A 29 -6.58 1.43 4.08
CA PHE A 29 -5.70 0.59 3.28
C PHE A 29 -4.74 -0.27 4.08
N GLY A 30 -4.72 -0.13 5.42
CA GLY A 30 -3.86 -0.89 6.32
C GLY A 30 -2.42 -0.37 6.42
N ASP A 31 -2.10 0.73 5.74
CA ASP A 31 -0.79 1.39 5.71
C ASP A 31 -0.80 2.78 6.38
N GLY A 32 -1.92 3.15 7.01
CA GLY A 32 -2.15 4.47 7.62
C GLY A 32 -2.92 5.44 6.73
N HIS A 33 -3.14 5.12 5.44
CA HIS A 33 -3.93 5.95 4.54
C HIS A 33 -5.41 5.51 4.49
N THR A 34 -6.27 6.46 4.18
CA THR A 34 -7.71 6.26 4.01
C THR A 34 -8.21 6.94 2.74
N ALA A 35 -9.38 6.52 2.26
CA ALA A 35 -10.07 7.18 1.16
C ALA A 35 -11.59 7.09 1.32
N THR A 36 -12.32 7.94 0.60
CA THR A 36 -13.77 7.88 0.53
C THR A 36 -14.23 7.79 -0.92
N GLY A 37 -15.21 6.94 -1.18
CA GLY A 37 -15.77 6.77 -2.52
C GLY A 37 -16.10 5.32 -2.85
N ARG A 38 -17.08 5.14 -3.74
CA ARG A 38 -17.50 3.80 -4.18
C ARG A 38 -16.41 3.07 -4.97
N ILE A 39 -15.61 3.83 -5.73
CA ILE A 39 -14.43 3.35 -6.44
C ILE A 39 -13.30 4.32 -6.09
N VAL A 40 -12.17 3.79 -5.64
CA VAL A 40 -10.99 4.58 -5.27
C VAL A 40 -9.74 3.89 -5.80
N THR A 41 -8.66 4.66 -5.95
CA THR A 41 -7.33 4.11 -6.23
C THR A 41 -6.39 4.35 -5.06
N HIS A 42 -5.42 3.46 -4.87
CA HIS A 42 -4.37 3.60 -3.87
C HIS A 42 -3.07 2.96 -4.36
N THR A 43 -1.95 3.49 -3.90
CA THR A 43 -0.60 3.04 -4.28
C THR A 43 0.22 2.77 -3.04
N TYR A 44 0.68 1.52 -2.88
CA TYR A 44 1.55 1.13 -1.77
C TYR A 44 3.01 1.44 -2.09
N THR A 45 3.75 1.99 -1.13
CA THR A 45 5.17 2.38 -1.31
C THR A 45 6.15 1.38 -0.69
N LEU A 46 5.65 0.49 0.18
CA LEU A 46 6.44 -0.54 0.84
C LEU A 46 5.85 -1.94 0.55
N PRO A 47 6.69 -2.98 0.46
CA PRO A 47 6.21 -4.34 0.42
C PRO A 47 5.63 -4.74 1.78
N GLY A 48 4.64 -5.63 1.78
CA GLY A 48 4.03 -6.08 3.01
C GLY A 48 2.68 -6.76 2.82
N ARG A 49 2.09 -7.17 3.93
CA ARG A 49 0.71 -7.63 4.02
C ARG A 49 -0.14 -6.50 4.56
N TYR A 50 -1.17 -6.11 3.83
CA TYR A 50 -2.05 -5.01 4.20
C TYR A 50 -3.47 -5.50 4.37
N LYS A 51 -4.07 -5.12 5.51
CA LYS A 51 -5.46 -5.43 5.84
C LYS A 51 -6.35 -4.27 5.37
N VAL A 52 -6.86 -4.37 4.15
CA VAL A 52 -7.75 -3.36 3.56
C VAL A 52 -9.16 -3.54 4.14
N THR A 53 -9.72 -2.48 4.69
CA THR A 53 -11.06 -2.47 5.28
C THR A 53 -11.95 -1.46 4.56
N LEU A 54 -13.11 -1.91 4.09
CA LEU A 54 -14.20 -1.09 3.60
C LEU A 54 -15.26 -0.98 4.70
N THR A 55 -15.68 0.23 5.04
CA THR A 55 -16.88 0.51 5.83
C THR A 55 -17.89 1.22 4.95
N VAL A 56 -19.10 0.67 4.83
CA VAL A 56 -20.22 1.32 4.13
C VAL A 56 -21.23 1.82 5.13
N TYR A 57 -21.87 2.95 4.85
CA TYR A 57 -22.97 3.50 5.64
C TYR A 57 -24.20 3.68 4.76
N ASP A 58 -25.35 3.30 5.29
CA ASP A 58 -26.62 3.50 4.63
C ASP A 58 -27.32 4.79 5.09
N SER A 59 -28.39 5.17 4.39
CA SER A 59 -29.14 6.40 4.69
C SER A 59 -29.84 6.39 6.05
N SER A 60 -29.95 5.23 6.71
CA SER A 60 -30.48 5.10 8.07
C SER A 60 -29.41 5.25 9.16
N GLY A 61 -28.14 5.44 8.76
CA GLY A 61 -27.01 5.57 9.66
C GLY A 61 -26.42 4.22 10.11
N LEU A 62 -26.88 3.10 9.56
CA LEU A 62 -26.32 1.78 9.82
C LEU A 62 -25.03 1.60 9.01
N SER A 63 -24.09 0.86 9.57
CA SER A 63 -22.80 0.57 8.92
C SER A 63 -22.50 -0.92 8.85
N SER A 64 -21.76 -1.33 7.82
CA SER A 64 -21.21 -2.67 7.68
C SER A 64 -19.76 -2.63 7.18
N THR A 65 -18.96 -3.59 7.61
CA THR A 65 -17.53 -3.65 7.31
C THR A 65 -17.16 -4.93 6.58
N CYS A 66 -16.27 -4.83 5.59
CA CYS A 66 -15.64 -5.95 4.91
C CYS A 66 -14.12 -5.76 4.92
N THR A 67 -13.38 -6.85 5.10
CA THR A 67 -11.92 -6.82 5.14
C THR A 67 -11.32 -7.81 4.14
N MET A 68 -10.29 -7.37 3.42
CA MET A 68 -9.47 -8.20 2.54
C MET A 68 -7.98 -8.01 2.87
N GLU A 69 -7.22 -9.11 2.87
CA GLU A 69 -5.76 -9.05 2.95
C GLU A 69 -5.17 -8.99 1.54
N ILE A 70 -4.24 -8.08 1.31
CA ILE A 70 -3.47 -8.01 0.07
C ILE A 70 -1.97 -8.16 0.36
N TYR A 71 -1.26 -8.69 -0.62
CA TYR A 71 0.18 -8.93 -0.59
C TYR A 71 0.85 -8.02 -1.62
N VAL A 72 1.68 -7.11 -1.13
CA VAL A 72 2.44 -6.16 -1.96
C VAL A 72 3.90 -6.56 -1.96
N GLU A 73 4.47 -6.69 -3.15
CA GLU A 73 5.83 -7.19 -3.36
C GLU A 73 6.65 -6.21 -4.21
N PHE A 74 7.98 -6.35 -4.19
CA PHE A 74 8.81 -5.69 -5.19
C PHE A 74 8.53 -6.30 -6.58
N PRO A 75 8.47 -5.48 -7.65
CA PRO A 75 8.50 -6.04 -9.00
C PRO A 75 9.85 -6.74 -9.22
N ARG A 76 9.82 -7.91 -9.87
CA ARG A 76 11.01 -8.78 -10.02
C ARG A 76 12.19 -8.09 -10.72
N GLU A 77 11.90 -7.12 -11.58
CA GLU A 77 12.89 -6.33 -12.32
C GLU A 77 13.64 -5.33 -11.42
N ILE A 78 13.02 -4.84 -10.35
CA ILE A 78 13.66 -3.93 -9.38
C ILE A 78 14.63 -4.68 -8.47
N LEU A 79 14.41 -5.97 -8.20
CA LEU A 79 15.34 -6.77 -7.37
C LEU A 79 16.75 -6.86 -7.98
N LEU A 80 16.86 -6.92 -9.31
CA LEU A 80 18.15 -6.94 -10.00
C LEU A 80 18.88 -5.58 -9.91
N GLY A 81 18.15 -4.46 -9.94
CA GLY A 81 18.71 -3.10 -9.82
C GLY A 81 18.94 -2.61 -8.39
N ALA A 82 18.14 -3.05 -7.42
CA ALA A 82 18.30 -2.71 -6.00
C ALA A 82 19.46 -3.46 -5.35
N LEU A 83 19.74 -4.70 -5.77
CA LEU A 83 20.93 -5.43 -5.31
C LEU A 83 22.21 -4.73 -5.75
N THR A 84 22.28 -4.20 -6.96
CA THR A 84 23.45 -3.40 -7.39
C THR A 84 23.52 -2.08 -6.63
N ALA A 85 22.42 -1.38 -6.38
CA ALA A 85 22.41 -0.14 -5.60
C ALA A 85 22.76 -0.34 -4.11
N ILE A 86 22.30 -1.41 -3.45
CA ILE A 86 22.68 -1.76 -2.07
C ILE A 86 24.14 -2.18 -2.01
N VAL A 87 24.64 -2.95 -2.98
CA VAL A 87 26.07 -3.30 -3.10
C VAL A 87 26.91 -2.03 -3.35
N ILE A 88 26.46 -1.12 -4.20
CA ILE A 88 27.13 0.17 -4.45
C ILE A 88 27.10 1.04 -3.18
N CYS A 89 25.96 1.16 -2.49
CA CYS A 89 25.84 2.01 -1.30
C CYS A 89 26.65 1.44 -0.13
N SER A 90 26.65 0.11 0.08
CA SER A 90 27.47 -0.55 1.11
C SER A 90 28.97 -0.50 0.80
N THR A 91 29.38 -0.63 -0.46
CA THR A 91 30.79 -0.45 -0.86
C THR A 91 31.23 1.01 -0.79
N LEU A 92 30.36 1.99 -1.08
CA LEU A 92 30.66 3.42 -0.93
C LEU A 92 30.85 3.80 0.55
N VAL A 93 30.02 3.25 1.45
CA VAL A 93 30.17 3.42 2.91
C VAL A 93 31.51 2.82 3.39
N ALA A 94 31.91 1.65 2.87
CA ALA A 94 33.22 1.07 3.17
C ALA A 94 34.39 1.92 2.63
N LEU A 95 34.28 2.45 1.41
CA LEU A 95 35.33 3.28 0.80
C LEU A 95 35.56 4.60 1.57
N LEU A 96 34.48 5.22 2.05
CA LEU A 96 34.55 6.45 2.85
C LEU A 96 35.15 6.21 4.24
N ALA A 97 34.90 5.06 4.86
CA ALA A 97 35.45 4.70 6.17
C ALA A 97 36.97 4.42 6.12
N ILE A 98 37.48 3.87 5.01
CA ILE A 98 38.92 3.59 4.83
C ILE A 98 39.70 4.90 4.63
N ARG A 99 39.19 5.84 3.80
CA ARG A 99 39.88 7.12 3.57
C ARG A 99 39.96 8.03 4.78
N LYS A 100 39.08 7.86 5.78
CA LYS A 100 39.08 8.69 6.99
C LYS A 100 40.08 8.22 8.04
N ARG A 101 40.57 6.97 7.99
CA ARG A 101 41.58 6.43 8.92
C ARG A 101 43.02 6.71 8.52
N GLU A 102 43.28 7.07 7.26
CA GLU A 102 44.65 7.42 6.80
C GLU A 102 44.97 8.93 6.93
N ALA A 103 44.02 9.73 7.42
CA ALA A 103 44.15 11.18 7.54
C ALA A 103 44.20 11.69 8.99
N GLN A 104 44.53 10.82 9.97
CA GLN A 104 44.70 11.20 11.38
C GLN A 104 45.93 10.54 12.01
#